data_AF-A0A562HDN0-F1
#
_entry.id   AF-A0A562HDN0-F1
#
_cell.length_a   1.000
_cell.length_b   1.000
_cell.length_c   1.000
_cell.angle_alpha   90.00
_cell.angle_beta   90.00
_cell.angle_gamma   90.00
#
_symmetry.space_group_name_H-M   'P 1'
#
loop_
_entity.id
_entity.type
_entity.pdbx_description
1 polymer ?
#
loop_
_entity_poly.entity_id
_entity_poly.type
_entity_poly.pdbx_seq_one_letter_code
_entity_poly.pdbx_strand_id
1 'polypeptide(L)'
;MRKLACSICGYIYDEAAGDPERGIAPGTLWADVPEGWECPLCGATKSDFQEQSGAPTVVQELSDEHDGEDMRELSFGELSALCSNLAKGCEKQYRNEEADLFNQLAEYYNSRNSLAEEGSLKDLMALIEEDLNSAYPHVNGVAARAADRGALRALVWGEKVTRILNSLLNRYDKQGEALLANTHVYVCEICGFVYIGEEAPEICPVCKVPRKKITEVKRG
;
A
#
# COMPACT_ATOMS: atom_id res chain seq x y z
N MET A 1 6.72 -15.22 24.52
CA MET A 1 5.91 -13.98 24.51
C MET A 1 5.09 -13.96 23.23
N ARG A 2 3.84 -13.48 23.31
CA ARG A 2 2.91 -13.51 22.18
C ARG A 2 3.31 -12.49 21.13
N LYS A 3 2.91 -12.76 19.90
CA LYS A 3 3.07 -11.84 18.77
C LYS A 3 1.69 -11.57 18.18
N LEU A 4 1.40 -10.30 17.97
CA LEU A 4 0.13 -9.87 17.41
C LEU A 4 0.37 -9.16 16.10
N ALA A 5 -0.38 -9.55 15.08
CA ALA A 5 -0.29 -8.96 13.75
C ALA A 5 -1.47 -7.99 13.55
N CYS A 6 -1.15 -6.77 13.12
CA CYS A 6 -2.14 -5.83 12.62
C CYS A 6 -2.83 -6.42 11.37
N SER A 7 -4.15 -6.49 11.37
CA SER A 7 -4.93 -7.00 10.23
C SER A 7 -4.87 -6.08 9.00
N ILE A 8 -4.57 -4.79 9.20
CA ILE A 8 -4.48 -3.78 8.14
C ILE A 8 -3.15 -3.85 7.39
N CYS A 9 -2.04 -3.83 8.13
CA CYS A 9 -0.69 -3.67 7.55
C CYS A 9 0.28 -4.80 7.92
N GLY A 10 -0.16 -5.81 8.67
CA GLY A 10 0.70 -6.92 9.11
C GLY A 10 1.88 -6.52 9.98
N TYR A 11 1.88 -5.32 10.59
CA TYR A 11 2.85 -4.97 11.63
C TYR A 11 2.75 -5.99 12.76
N ILE A 12 3.90 -6.47 13.25
CA ILE A 12 3.94 -7.43 14.35
C ILE A 12 4.36 -6.69 15.61
N TYR A 13 3.44 -6.60 16.57
CA TYR A 13 3.79 -6.26 17.95
C TYR A 13 4.33 -7.52 18.63
N ASP A 14 5.57 -7.46 19.11
CA ASP A 14 6.21 -8.52 19.88
C ASP A 14 6.26 -8.08 21.34
N GLU A 15 5.53 -8.75 22.23
CA GLU A 15 5.50 -8.41 23.66
C GLU A 15 6.91 -8.40 24.27
N ALA A 16 7.84 -9.22 23.76
CA ALA A 16 9.22 -9.23 24.24
C ALA A 16 9.98 -7.94 23.88
N ALA A 17 9.68 -7.35 22.72
CA ALA A 17 10.30 -6.13 22.25
C ALA A 17 9.61 -4.86 22.79
N GLY A 18 8.29 -4.91 22.98
CA GLY A 18 7.48 -3.73 23.26
C GLY A 18 7.48 -2.75 22.08
N ASP A 19 7.27 -1.47 22.37
CA ASP A 19 7.38 -0.34 21.45
C ASP A 19 7.97 0.88 22.20
N PRO A 20 9.29 0.87 22.52
CA PRO A 20 9.90 1.85 23.41
C PRO A 20 9.85 3.29 22.86
N GLU A 21 9.91 3.45 21.54
CA GLU A 21 9.79 4.75 20.87
C GLU A 21 8.45 5.43 21.16
N ARG A 22 7.42 4.64 21.44
CA ARG A 22 6.06 5.11 21.77
C ARG A 22 5.69 4.84 23.23
N GLY A 23 6.68 4.62 24.09
CA GLY A 23 6.51 4.50 25.53
C GLY A 23 6.04 3.13 26.03
N ILE A 24 6.06 2.09 25.19
CA ILE A 24 5.71 0.73 25.59
C ILE A 24 7.00 -0.05 25.87
N ALA A 25 7.25 -0.37 27.14
CA ALA A 25 8.49 -1.04 27.54
C ALA A 25 8.59 -2.48 26.99
N PRO A 26 9.81 -3.00 26.75
CA PRO A 26 9.99 -4.42 26.44
C PRO A 26 9.41 -5.32 27.53
N GLY A 27 8.72 -6.38 27.14
CA GLY A 27 8.01 -7.28 28.04
C GLY A 27 6.57 -6.87 28.37
N THR A 28 6.07 -5.73 27.86
CA THR A 28 4.68 -5.31 28.05
C THR A 28 3.73 -6.25 27.31
N LEU A 29 2.85 -6.92 28.05
CA LEU A 29 1.85 -7.81 27.47
C LEU A 29 0.83 -7.03 26.66
N TRP A 30 0.23 -7.66 25.66
CA TRP A 30 -0.80 -7.00 24.84
C TRP A 30 -1.98 -6.49 25.67
N ALA A 31 -2.35 -7.21 26.72
CA ALA A 31 -3.39 -6.79 27.66
C ALA A 31 -3.08 -5.42 28.30
N ASP A 32 -1.79 -5.16 28.56
CA ASP A 32 -1.31 -3.98 29.27
C ASP A 32 -0.99 -2.79 28.34
N VAL A 33 -0.99 -2.99 27.01
CA VAL A 33 -0.85 -1.91 26.04
C VAL A 33 -2.05 -0.95 26.16
N PRO A 34 -1.86 0.38 26.28
CA PRO A 34 -2.96 1.34 26.36
C PRO A 34 -3.94 1.26 25.18
N GLU A 35 -5.22 1.53 25.40
CA GLU A 35 -6.23 1.52 24.31
C GLU A 35 -5.96 2.58 23.23
N GLY A 36 -5.37 3.71 23.62
CA GLY A 36 -4.98 4.78 22.69
C GLY A 36 -3.70 4.52 21.91
N TRP A 37 -3.04 3.36 22.10
CA TRP A 37 -1.90 2.99 21.27
C TRP A 37 -2.38 2.63 19.86
N GLU A 38 -1.73 3.22 18.86
CA GLU A 38 -2.02 2.99 17.45
C GLU A 38 -0.83 2.31 16.76
N CYS A 39 -1.13 1.45 15.79
CA CYS A 39 -0.13 0.79 14.97
C CYS A 39 0.85 1.81 14.37
N PRO A 40 2.17 1.62 14.54
CA PRO A 40 3.13 2.62 14.10
C PRO A 40 3.20 2.77 12.58
N LEU A 41 2.73 1.77 11.82
CA LEU A 41 2.82 1.79 10.36
C LEU A 41 1.60 2.40 9.67
N CYS A 42 0.39 2.17 10.18
CA CYS A 42 -0.84 2.62 9.53
C CYS A 42 -1.74 3.47 10.43
N GLY A 43 -1.55 3.44 11.75
CA GLY A 43 -2.44 4.08 12.71
C GLY A 43 -3.69 3.26 13.05
N ALA A 44 -3.73 1.98 12.67
CA ALA A 44 -4.79 1.07 13.11
C ALA A 44 -4.84 0.96 14.63
N THR A 45 -6.03 0.77 15.18
CA THR A 45 -6.26 0.73 16.62
C THR A 45 -5.85 -0.62 17.22
N LYS A 46 -5.78 -0.70 18.56
CA LYS A 46 -5.55 -1.94 19.28
C LYS A 46 -6.54 -3.05 18.88
N SER A 47 -7.80 -2.75 18.56
CA SER A 47 -8.78 -3.77 18.14
C SER A 47 -8.48 -4.41 16.79
N ASP A 48 -7.64 -3.80 15.96
CA ASP A 48 -7.28 -4.31 14.63
C ASP A 48 -6.15 -5.34 14.67
N PHE A 49 -5.68 -5.74 15.86
CA PHE A 49 -4.63 -6.74 16.02
C PHE A 49 -5.20 -8.10 16.38
N GLN A 50 -4.63 -9.12 15.74
CA GLN A 50 -4.98 -10.51 15.98
C GLN A 50 -3.74 -11.27 16.43
N GLU A 51 -3.89 -12.20 17.36
CA GLU A 51 -2.80 -13.12 17.70
C GLU A 51 -2.39 -13.88 16.45
N GLN A 52 -1.08 -14.02 16.23
CA GLN A 52 -0.56 -14.72 15.07
C GLN A 52 -0.75 -16.23 15.21
N SER A 53 -1.99 -16.71 15.15
CA SER A 53 -2.34 -18.10 14.88
C SER A 53 -2.53 -18.25 13.38
N GLY A 54 -1.71 -19.09 12.73
CA GLY A 54 -1.60 -19.21 11.27
C GLY A 54 -2.82 -19.78 10.54
N ALA A 55 -3.99 -19.16 10.68
CA ALA A 55 -5.16 -19.46 9.87
C ALA A 55 -5.09 -18.69 8.55
N PRO A 56 -5.23 -19.36 7.39
CA PRO A 56 -5.25 -18.69 6.10
C PRO A 56 -6.52 -17.83 5.96
N THR A 57 -6.36 -16.66 5.35
CA THR A 57 -7.47 -15.80 4.93
C THR A 57 -8.40 -16.60 4.00
N VAL A 58 -9.68 -16.65 4.35
CA VAL A 58 -10.71 -17.30 3.54
C VAL A 58 -10.85 -16.51 2.24
N VAL A 59 -10.49 -17.14 1.12
CA VAL A 59 -10.70 -16.58 -0.21
C VAL A 59 -12.20 -16.69 -0.50
N GLN A 60 -12.90 -15.56 -0.64
CA GLN A 60 -14.28 -15.58 -1.12
C GLN A 60 -14.27 -16.01 -2.59
N GLU A 61 -14.96 -17.12 -2.89
CA GLU A 61 -15.23 -17.53 -4.27
C GLU A 61 -16.20 -16.53 -4.90
N LEU A 62 -15.67 -15.59 -5.67
CA LEU A 62 -16.44 -14.76 -6.59
C LEU A 62 -16.65 -15.55 -7.89
N SER A 63 -17.88 -15.54 -8.41
CA SER A 63 -18.27 -16.23 -9.64
C SER A 63 -17.53 -15.68 -10.87
N ASP A 64 -16.97 -16.59 -11.68
CA ASP A 64 -16.28 -16.33 -12.96
C ASP A 64 -17.24 -15.88 -14.08
N GLU A 65 -18.12 -14.91 -13.83
CA GLU A 65 -19.03 -14.34 -14.85
C GLU A 65 -18.44 -13.08 -15.51
N HIS A 66 -17.21 -13.16 -15.99
CA HIS A 66 -16.70 -12.20 -16.97
C HIS A 66 -16.18 -12.93 -18.20
N ASP A 67 -17.03 -13.00 -19.21
CA ASP A 67 -16.68 -13.38 -20.57
C ASP A 67 -15.57 -12.44 -21.06
N GLY A 68 -14.62 -12.97 -21.83
CA GLY A 68 -13.34 -12.33 -22.14
C GLY A 68 -13.39 -11.11 -23.08
N GLU A 69 -14.35 -10.19 -22.91
CA GLU A 69 -14.70 -9.17 -23.90
C GLU A 69 -14.72 -7.71 -23.42
N ASP A 70 -14.27 -7.35 -22.22
CA ASP A 70 -14.17 -5.92 -21.84
C ASP A 70 -12.72 -5.42 -21.78
N MET A 71 -12.04 -5.46 -22.94
CA MET A 71 -10.85 -4.64 -23.14
C MET A 71 -11.27 -3.17 -23.23
N ARG A 72 -11.31 -2.49 -22.08
CA ARG A 72 -11.55 -1.04 -22.07
C ARG A 72 -10.31 -0.29 -22.52
N GLU A 73 -10.53 0.85 -23.19
CA GLU A 73 -9.46 1.77 -23.54
C GLU A 73 -8.90 2.43 -22.26
N LEU A 74 -7.57 2.49 -22.16
CA LEU A 74 -6.89 3.16 -21.05
C LEU A 74 -6.86 4.67 -21.30
N SER A 75 -7.13 5.43 -20.25
CA SER A 75 -6.96 6.89 -20.28
C SER A 75 -5.49 7.27 -20.48
N PHE A 76 -5.24 8.52 -20.90
CA PHE A 76 -3.88 9.04 -21.01
C PHE A 76 -3.11 8.99 -19.68
N GLY A 77 -3.78 9.25 -18.55
CA GLY A 77 -3.18 9.10 -17.23
C GLY A 77 -2.75 7.66 -16.94
N GLU A 78 -3.59 6.67 -17.25
CA GLU A 78 -3.28 5.25 -17.05
C GLU A 78 -2.16 4.77 -17.96
N LEU A 79 -2.15 5.19 -19.23
CA LEU A 79 -1.08 4.88 -20.17
C LEU A 79 0.25 5.50 -19.72
N SER A 80 0.23 6.75 -19.26
CA SER A 80 1.40 7.41 -18.67
C SER A 80 1.95 6.61 -17.48
N ALA A 81 1.08 6.24 -16.54
CA ALA A 81 1.46 5.46 -15.36
C ALA A 81 2.04 4.08 -15.76
N LEU A 82 1.39 3.38 -16.69
CA LEU A 82 1.84 2.10 -17.22
C LEU A 82 3.24 2.21 -17.84
N CYS A 83 3.45 3.16 -18.76
CA CYS A 83 4.72 3.38 -19.42
C CYS A 83 5.82 3.73 -18.41
N SER A 84 5.55 4.60 -17.43
CA SER A 84 6.54 4.95 -16.39
C SER A 84 6.95 3.74 -15.52
N ASN A 85 6.00 2.84 -15.23
CA ASN A 85 6.27 1.60 -14.49
C ASN A 85 7.09 0.61 -15.33
N LEU A 86 6.79 0.48 -16.62
CA LEU A 86 7.58 -0.33 -17.55
C LEU A 86 9.01 0.22 -17.68
N ALA A 87 9.19 1.54 -17.77
CA ALA A 87 10.51 2.17 -17.80
C ALA A 87 11.36 1.80 -16.57
N LYS A 88 10.79 1.90 -15.37
CA LYS A 88 11.46 1.45 -14.12
C LYS A 88 11.79 -0.04 -14.13
N GLY A 89 10.91 -0.85 -14.72
CA GLY A 89 11.15 -2.29 -14.92
C GLY A 89 12.33 -2.56 -15.85
N CYS A 90 12.46 -1.80 -16.93
CA CYS A 90 13.57 -1.88 -17.88
C CYS A 90 14.90 -1.41 -17.25
N GLU A 91 14.89 -0.30 -16.51
CA GLU A 91 16.07 0.21 -15.80
C GLU A 91 16.66 -0.83 -14.84
N LYS A 92 15.80 -1.51 -14.06
CA LYS A 92 16.22 -2.60 -13.15
C LYS A 92 16.83 -3.81 -13.86
N GLN A 93 16.55 -3.96 -15.15
CA GLN A 93 17.08 -5.01 -16.02
C GLN A 93 18.25 -4.52 -16.89
N TYR A 94 18.75 -3.30 -16.66
CA TYR A 94 19.81 -2.66 -17.44
C TYR A 94 19.46 -2.46 -18.92
N ARG A 95 18.16 -2.38 -19.23
CA ARG A 95 17.60 -2.15 -20.56
C ARG A 95 17.34 -0.65 -20.76
N ASN A 96 18.43 0.11 -20.85
CA ASN A 96 18.38 1.57 -20.79
C ASN A 96 17.65 2.19 -21.99
N GLU A 97 17.86 1.65 -23.20
CA GLU A 97 17.19 2.16 -24.41
C GLU A 97 15.66 2.01 -24.30
N GLU A 98 15.17 0.84 -23.89
CA GLU A 98 13.74 0.63 -23.69
C GLU A 98 13.18 1.46 -22.53
N ALA A 99 13.95 1.66 -21.47
CA ALA A 99 13.56 2.54 -20.38
C ALA A 99 13.34 3.98 -20.87
N ASP A 100 14.27 4.51 -21.68
CA ASP A 100 14.17 5.85 -22.26
C ASP A 100 12.98 5.99 -23.22
N LEU A 101 12.69 4.96 -24.02
CA LEU A 101 11.53 4.93 -24.90
C LEU A 101 10.22 4.92 -24.11
N PHE A 102 10.13 4.12 -23.05
CA PHE A 102 8.96 4.10 -22.19
C PHE A 102 8.78 5.42 -21.42
N ASN A 103 9.87 6.09 -21.01
CA ASN A 103 9.80 7.42 -20.41
C ASN A 103 9.25 8.46 -21.39
N GLN A 104 9.69 8.44 -22.66
CA GLN A 104 9.14 9.32 -23.70
C GLN A 104 7.63 9.09 -23.92
N LEU A 105 7.18 7.83 -23.92
CA LEU A 105 5.75 7.51 -24.00
C LEU A 105 4.99 8.00 -22.76
N ALA A 106 5.56 7.83 -21.57
CA ALA A 106 4.95 8.32 -20.33
C ALA A 106 4.76 9.85 -20.37
N GLU A 107 5.80 10.58 -20.75
CA GLU A 107 5.74 12.04 -20.91
C GLU A 107 4.73 12.47 -21.98
N TYR A 108 4.71 11.77 -23.13
CA TYR A 108 3.75 12.04 -24.19
C TYR A 108 2.31 11.90 -23.71
N TYR A 109 1.97 10.78 -23.06
CA TYR A 109 0.62 10.57 -22.55
C TYR A 109 0.28 11.52 -21.41
N ASN A 110 1.22 11.80 -20.50
CA ASN A 110 1.02 12.79 -19.45
C ASN A 110 0.73 14.18 -19.99
N SER A 111 1.40 14.59 -21.09
CA SER A 111 1.16 15.89 -21.74
C SER A 111 -0.25 16.03 -22.34
N ARG A 112 -0.92 14.91 -22.60
CA ARG A 112 -2.29 14.83 -23.11
C ARG A 112 -3.32 14.52 -22.04
N ASN A 113 -2.87 14.24 -20.82
CA ASN A 113 -3.74 14.00 -19.70
C ASN A 113 -4.42 15.33 -19.35
N SER A 114 -5.72 15.42 -19.64
CA SER A 114 -6.56 16.46 -19.04
C SER A 114 -6.74 16.11 -17.57
N LEU A 115 -6.51 17.06 -16.66
CA LEU A 115 -6.96 16.90 -15.28
C LEU A 115 -8.45 16.54 -15.31
N ALA A 116 -8.81 15.41 -14.70
CA ALA A 116 -10.20 15.02 -14.56
C ALA A 116 -10.98 16.11 -13.81
N GLU A 117 -12.32 16.11 -13.95
CA GLU A 117 -13.22 16.96 -13.16
C GLU A 117 -12.89 16.88 -11.66
N GLU A 118 -13.19 17.96 -10.91
CA GLU A 118 -12.97 18.05 -9.47
C GLU A 118 -13.54 16.81 -8.75
N GLY A 119 -12.68 15.88 -8.34
CA GLY A 119 -13.02 14.77 -7.47
C GLY A 119 -12.81 15.12 -6.00
N SER A 120 -13.67 14.65 -5.12
CA SER A 120 -13.49 14.81 -3.67
C SER A 120 -12.59 13.72 -3.09
N LEU A 121 -12.04 13.96 -1.89
CA LEU A 121 -11.33 12.93 -1.13
C LEU A 121 -12.19 11.67 -0.93
N LYS A 122 -13.51 11.83 -0.78
CA LYS A 122 -14.44 10.71 -0.59
C LYS A 122 -14.59 9.86 -1.85
N ASP A 123 -14.57 10.47 -3.02
CA ASP A 123 -14.63 9.74 -4.29
C ASP A 123 -13.37 8.87 -4.45
N LEU A 124 -12.19 9.41 -4.10
CA LEU A 124 -10.94 8.64 -4.07
C LEU A 124 -10.99 7.47 -3.07
N MET A 125 -11.51 7.71 -1.87
CA MET A 125 -11.66 6.65 -0.85
C MET A 125 -12.61 5.54 -1.32
N ALA A 126 -13.71 5.89 -2.00
CA ALA A 126 -14.64 4.91 -2.55
C ALA A 126 -13.98 3.99 -3.59
N LEU A 127 -13.15 4.55 -4.48
CA LEU A 127 -12.39 3.75 -5.46
C LEU A 127 -11.42 2.78 -4.77
N ILE A 128 -10.73 3.23 -3.71
CA ILE A 128 -9.82 2.39 -2.93
C ILE A 128 -10.58 1.26 -2.20
N GLU A 129 -11.76 1.55 -1.68
CA GLU A 129 -12.61 0.54 -1.05
C GLU A 129 -13.14 -0.49 -2.06
N GLU A 130 -13.51 -0.06 -3.27
CA GLU A 130 -13.87 -0.96 -4.37
C GLU A 130 -12.72 -1.90 -4.74
N ASP A 131 -11.50 -1.36 -4.86
CA ASP A 131 -10.31 -2.16 -5.09
C ASP A 131 -10.12 -3.23 -4.00
N LEU A 132 -10.21 -2.84 -2.73
CA LEU A 132 -9.99 -3.73 -1.58
C LEU A 132 -11.08 -4.79 -1.41
N ASN A 133 -12.33 -4.44 -1.70
CA ASN A 133 -13.48 -5.30 -1.43
C ASN A 133 -13.89 -6.16 -2.62
N SER A 134 -13.51 -5.77 -3.85
CA SER A 134 -13.94 -6.46 -5.07
C SER A 134 -12.77 -6.77 -6.00
N ALA A 135 -11.98 -5.78 -6.40
CA ALA A 135 -10.94 -6.00 -7.41
C ALA A 135 -9.84 -6.96 -6.92
N TYR A 136 -9.23 -6.70 -5.76
CA TYR A 136 -8.17 -7.55 -5.18
C TYR A 136 -8.64 -8.99 -4.93
N PRO A 137 -9.79 -9.26 -4.27
CA PRO A 137 -10.29 -10.62 -4.12
C PRO A 137 -10.46 -11.35 -5.45
N HIS A 138 -11.03 -10.68 -6.45
CA HIS A 138 -11.23 -11.24 -7.78
C HIS A 138 -9.90 -11.61 -8.45
N VAL A 139 -8.97 -10.66 -8.59
CA VAL A 139 -7.69 -10.91 -9.28
C VAL A 139 -6.79 -11.88 -8.52
N ASN A 140 -6.86 -11.91 -7.18
CA ASN A 140 -6.19 -12.95 -6.39
C ASN A 140 -6.76 -14.34 -6.71
N GLY A 141 -8.09 -14.46 -6.83
CA GLY A 141 -8.74 -15.71 -7.24
C GLY A 141 -8.28 -16.18 -8.61
N VAL A 142 -8.26 -15.28 -9.60
CA VAL A 142 -7.78 -15.57 -10.96
C VAL A 142 -6.31 -16.02 -10.95
N ALA A 143 -5.42 -15.25 -10.29
CA ALA A 143 -4.00 -15.57 -10.21
C ALA A 143 -3.73 -16.89 -9.46
N ALA A 144 -4.51 -17.18 -8.42
CA ALA A 144 -4.42 -18.44 -7.68
C ALA A 144 -4.83 -19.64 -8.53
N ARG A 145 -5.95 -19.55 -9.28
CA ARG A 145 -6.40 -20.59 -10.21
C ARG A 145 -5.37 -20.85 -11.31
N ALA A 146 -4.73 -19.79 -11.81
CA ALA A 146 -3.65 -19.89 -12.79
C ALA A 146 -2.29 -20.35 -12.20
N ALA A 147 -2.19 -20.49 -10.88
CA ALA A 147 -0.94 -20.73 -10.16
C ALA A 147 0.18 -19.71 -10.49
N ASP A 148 -0.19 -18.48 -10.84
CA ASP A 148 0.74 -17.41 -11.21
C ASP A 148 1.38 -16.80 -9.94
N ARG A 149 2.52 -17.35 -9.57
CA ARG A 149 3.28 -16.88 -8.39
C ARG A 149 3.80 -15.44 -8.53
N GLY A 150 4.00 -14.97 -9.77
CA GLY A 150 4.46 -13.60 -10.04
C GLY A 150 3.36 -12.61 -9.71
N ALA A 151 2.18 -12.82 -10.30
CA ALA A 151 0.99 -12.02 -10.05
C ALA A 151 0.60 -12.06 -8.56
N LEU A 152 0.52 -13.26 -7.95
CA LEU A 152 0.19 -13.39 -6.53
C LEU A 152 1.13 -12.59 -5.61
N ARG A 153 2.44 -12.57 -5.90
CA ARG A 153 3.38 -11.76 -5.11
C ARG A 153 3.10 -10.25 -5.27
N ALA A 154 2.85 -9.80 -6.50
CA ALA A 154 2.53 -8.40 -6.76
C ALA A 154 1.23 -7.98 -6.05
N LEU A 155 0.19 -8.83 -6.12
CA LEU A 155 -1.10 -8.60 -5.47
C LEU A 155 -0.97 -8.52 -3.95
N VAL A 156 -0.21 -9.41 -3.31
CA VAL A 156 0.03 -9.35 -1.86
C VAL A 156 0.64 -8.01 -1.43
N TRP A 157 1.58 -7.46 -2.20
CA TRP A 157 2.18 -6.16 -1.86
C TRP A 157 1.25 -5.00 -2.19
N GLY A 158 0.59 -5.03 -3.35
CA GLY A 158 -0.35 -4.00 -3.80
C GLY A 158 -1.53 -3.87 -2.82
N GLU A 159 -2.16 -4.99 -2.48
CA GLU A 159 -3.30 -5.00 -1.55
C GLU A 159 -2.90 -4.47 -0.18
N LYS A 160 -1.75 -4.90 0.33
CA LYS A 160 -1.21 -4.45 1.62
C LYS A 160 -0.96 -2.93 1.64
N VAL A 161 -0.37 -2.39 0.58
CA VAL A 161 -0.13 -0.94 0.46
C VAL A 161 -1.44 -0.18 0.31
N THR A 162 -2.41 -0.74 -0.42
CA THR A 162 -3.74 -0.15 -0.60
C THR A 162 -4.50 -0.09 0.74
N ARG A 163 -4.42 -1.13 1.58
CA ARG A 163 -4.99 -1.12 2.94
C ARG A 163 -4.36 -0.05 3.83
N ILE A 164 -3.03 0.11 3.75
CA ILE A 164 -2.31 1.18 4.46
C ILE A 164 -2.77 2.55 3.97
N LEU A 165 -2.85 2.75 2.65
CA LEU A 165 -3.33 3.99 2.06
C LEU A 165 -4.75 4.31 2.50
N ASN A 166 -5.67 3.34 2.46
CA ASN A 166 -7.04 3.53 2.94
C ASN A 166 -7.07 3.98 4.42
N SER A 167 -6.25 3.36 5.26
CA SER A 167 -6.13 3.75 6.67
C SER A 167 -5.61 5.18 6.84
N LEU A 168 -4.60 5.59 6.07
CA LEU A 168 -4.06 6.94 6.10
C LEU A 168 -5.08 7.99 5.60
N LEU A 169 -5.79 7.71 4.52
CA LEU A 169 -6.82 8.61 3.99
C LEU A 169 -7.99 8.76 4.97
N ASN A 170 -8.44 7.67 5.60
CA ASN A 170 -9.45 7.73 6.66
C ASN A 170 -9.00 8.57 7.86
N ARG A 171 -7.72 8.52 8.23
CA ARG A 171 -7.17 9.38 9.29
C ARG A 171 -7.11 10.83 8.83
N TYR A 172 -6.71 11.08 7.60
CA TYR A 172 -6.64 12.41 7.02
C TYR A 172 -8.03 13.05 6.88
N ASP A 173 -9.05 12.31 6.47
CA ASP A 173 -10.45 12.79 6.41
C ASP A 173 -10.94 13.28 7.79
N LYS A 174 -10.51 12.61 8.87
CA LYS A 174 -10.89 12.96 10.25
C LYS A 174 -10.04 14.07 10.87
N GLN A 175 -8.75 14.10 10.59
CA GLN A 175 -7.76 14.95 11.28
C GLN A 175 -7.30 16.15 10.45
N GLY A 176 -7.48 16.11 9.12
CA GLY A 176 -6.99 17.10 8.17
C GLY A 176 -5.49 17.35 8.31
N GLU A 177 -5.11 18.61 8.17
CA GLU A 177 -3.71 19.08 8.28
C GLU A 177 -3.03 18.74 9.61
N ALA A 178 -3.78 18.47 10.68
CA ALA A 178 -3.20 18.07 11.96
C ALA A 178 -2.42 16.75 11.88
N LEU A 179 -2.84 15.82 11.01
CA LEU A 179 -2.12 14.56 10.75
C LEU A 179 -0.72 14.82 10.15
N LEU A 180 -0.60 15.92 9.42
CA LEU A 180 0.57 16.30 8.64
C LEU A 180 1.48 17.29 9.38
N ALA A 181 1.07 17.72 10.58
CA ALA A 181 1.80 18.68 11.40
C ALA A 181 3.07 18.05 11.98
N ASN A 182 4.22 18.70 11.77
CA ASN A 182 5.53 18.24 12.23
C ASN A 182 5.92 16.83 11.72
N THR A 183 5.34 16.38 10.61
CA THR A 183 5.65 15.10 9.97
C THR A 183 5.93 15.29 8.49
N HIS A 184 6.63 14.30 7.93
CA HIS A 184 6.94 14.19 6.51
C HIS A 184 6.17 13.00 5.92
N VAL A 185 5.93 13.05 4.60
CA VAL A 185 5.29 11.95 3.86
C VAL A 185 6.37 11.24 3.06
N TYR A 186 6.49 9.93 3.25
CA TYR A 186 7.48 9.10 2.58
C TYR A 186 6.82 8.00 1.75
N VAL A 187 7.38 7.70 0.57
CA VAL A 187 6.87 6.66 -0.33
C VAL A 187 8.00 5.71 -0.73
N CYS A 188 7.77 4.40 -0.57
CA CYS A 188 8.69 3.38 -1.06
C CYS A 188 8.64 3.29 -2.59
N GLU A 189 9.78 3.52 -3.26
CA GLU A 189 9.92 3.45 -4.73
C GLU A 189 9.68 2.06 -5.33
N ILE A 190 9.64 1.02 -4.47
CA ILE A 190 9.56 -0.37 -4.90
C ILE A 190 8.16 -0.93 -4.79
N CYS A 191 7.43 -0.62 -3.71
CA CYS A 191 6.10 -1.19 -3.45
C CYS A 191 5.00 -0.15 -3.25
N GLY A 192 5.33 1.15 -3.18
CA GLY A 192 4.35 2.21 -2.96
C GLY A 192 3.93 2.42 -1.50
N PHE A 193 4.51 1.70 -0.54
CA PHE A 193 4.25 1.92 0.89
C PHE A 193 4.38 3.41 1.26
N VAL A 194 3.29 3.98 1.79
CA VAL A 194 3.22 5.36 2.26
C VAL A 194 3.37 5.39 3.77
N TYR A 195 4.20 6.31 4.26
CA TYR A 195 4.43 6.52 5.69
C TYR A 195 4.36 8.01 6.03
N ILE A 196 3.74 8.33 7.16
CA ILE A 196 3.67 9.69 7.70
C ILE A 196 4.36 9.68 9.06
N GLY A 197 5.45 10.44 9.19
CA GLY A 197 6.23 10.53 10.42
C GLY A 197 7.45 11.44 10.29
N GLU A 198 8.23 11.58 11.35
CA GLU A 198 9.41 12.46 11.36
C GLU A 198 10.55 11.94 10.47
N GLU A 199 10.77 10.61 10.45
CA GLU A 199 11.77 9.97 9.62
C GLU A 199 11.21 8.72 8.93
N ALA A 200 11.68 8.43 7.71
CA ALA A 200 11.37 7.18 7.03
C ALA A 200 11.83 5.95 7.84
N PRO A 201 11.13 4.81 7.79
CA PRO A 201 11.60 3.60 8.48
C PRO A 201 12.91 3.08 7.89
N GLU A 202 13.74 2.46 8.73
CA GLU A 202 15.03 1.86 8.32
C GLU A 202 14.87 0.80 7.23
N ILE A 203 13.78 0.03 7.32
CA ILE A 203 13.43 -1.03 6.37
C ILE A 203 11.95 -0.89 6.03
N CYS A 204 11.62 -0.91 4.72
CA CYS A 204 10.25 -0.92 4.28
C CYS A 204 9.51 -2.15 4.85
N PRO A 205 8.39 -1.97 5.57
CA PRO A 205 7.69 -3.09 6.22
C PRO A 205 7.00 -4.03 5.24
N VAL A 206 6.79 -3.59 4.00
CA VAL A 206 6.14 -4.36 2.93
C VAL A 206 7.18 -5.18 2.16
N CYS A 207 8.04 -4.53 1.37
CA CYS A 207 8.98 -5.21 0.46
C CYS A 207 10.41 -5.34 0.99
N LYS A 208 10.68 -4.92 2.23
CA LYS A 208 11.97 -5.07 2.93
C LYS A 208 13.18 -4.37 2.29
N VAL A 209 12.96 -3.39 1.42
CA VAL A 209 14.05 -2.55 0.91
C VAL A 209 14.55 -1.57 2.00
N PRO A 210 15.83 -1.18 1.97
CA PRO A 210 16.38 -0.22 2.93
C PRO A 210 15.81 1.19 2.76
N ARG A 211 15.90 2.00 3.82
CA ARG A 211 15.46 3.42 3.91
C ARG A 211 15.79 4.25 2.67
N LYS A 212 16.96 4.06 2.06
CA LYS A 212 17.39 4.76 0.83
C LYS A 212 16.45 4.60 -0.38
N LYS A 213 15.51 3.65 -0.35
CA LYS A 213 14.48 3.41 -1.37
C LYS A 213 13.10 3.95 -0.95
N ILE A 214 13.04 4.69 0.14
CA ILE A 214 11.84 5.35 0.66
C ILE A 214 12.11 6.84 0.60
N THR A 215 11.44 7.53 -0.33
CA THR A 215 11.71 8.93 -0.65
C THR A 215 10.66 9.84 -0.05
N GLU A 216 11.10 11.00 0.42
CA GLU A 216 10.19 12.03 0.90
C GLU A 216 9.46 12.69 -0.27
N VAL A 217 8.15 12.82 -0.14
CA VAL A 217 7.31 13.58 -1.07
C VAL A 217 7.38 15.05 -0.67
N LYS A 218 7.99 15.87 -1.53
CA LYS A 218 8.02 17.32 -1.33
C LYS A 218 6.62 17.89 -1.50
N ARG A 219 6.11 18.61 -0.50
CA ARG A 219 4.87 19.39 -0.60
C ARG A 219 5.17 20.60 -1.50
N GLY A 220 4.47 20.69 -2.64
CA GLY A 220 4.55 21.80 -3.59
C GLY A 220 3.75 23.00 -3.14
#